data_AF-A0A0A2DIE8-F1
#
_entry.id   AF-A0A0A2DIE8-F1
#
_cell.length_a   1.000
_cell.length_b   1.000
_cell.length_c   1.000
_cell.angle_alpha   90.00
_cell.angle_beta   90.00
_cell.angle_gamma   90.00
#
_symmetry.space_group_name_H-M   'P 1'
#
loop_
_entity.id
_entity.type
_entity.pdbx_description
1 polymer ?
#
loop_
_entity_poly.entity_id
_entity_poly.type
_entity_poly.pdbx_seq_one_letter_code
_entity_poly.pdbx_strand_id
1 'polypeptide(L)'
;MREHKGPFVTISDLSREAGLTVRQVEQLARAGALESLGLDRRQAVWAAGVAATERPGMLPGSSLMQVPALPGMSAFELTAADLAATGITPDGHPVALLREILERWHELPIRTGVRAGQVRGGAPVIPAHRLLEVPDGTRIRVAGVVTHRQRPATAGGVVFFGLEDETGLANVMVTQGLWNRQRKEALSTTLVVIRGIVHNAAGAASVTADHIEPMEPELRAAKTFGAVHQKSRDFR
;
A
#
# COMPACT_ATOMS: atom_id res chain seq x y z
N MET A 1 9.08 -0.23 32.04
CA MET A 1 7.73 0.30 32.32
C MET A 1 6.64 -0.76 32.21
N ARG A 2 6.43 -1.41 31.04
CA ARG A 2 5.45 -2.51 30.90
C ARG A 2 5.75 -3.71 31.82
N GLU A 3 7.02 -4.05 31.98
CA GLU A 3 7.48 -5.12 32.88
C GLU A 3 7.28 -4.83 34.38
N HIS A 4 7.02 -3.57 34.76
CA HIS A 4 6.90 -3.17 36.17
C HIS A 4 5.48 -2.73 36.58
N LYS A 5 4.58 -2.46 35.61
CA LYS A 5 3.22 -1.93 35.86
C LYS A 5 2.07 -2.76 35.25
N GLY A 6 2.37 -3.81 34.50
CA GLY A 6 1.37 -4.65 33.83
C GLY A 6 1.01 -4.20 32.41
N PRO A 7 0.09 -4.90 31.73
CA PRO A 7 -0.34 -4.56 30.38
C PRO A 7 -1.18 -3.28 30.35
N PHE A 8 -1.00 -2.46 29.31
CA PHE A 8 -1.89 -1.33 29.04
C PHE A 8 -3.28 -1.84 28.64
N VAL A 9 -4.32 -1.20 29.16
CA VAL A 9 -5.73 -1.57 28.90
C VAL A 9 -6.37 -0.59 27.93
N THR A 10 -6.00 0.70 27.98
CA THR A 10 -6.52 1.73 27.09
C THR A 10 -5.41 2.53 26.40
N ILE A 11 -5.75 3.23 25.30
CA ILE A 11 -4.84 4.15 24.62
C ILE A 11 -4.41 5.29 25.56
N SER A 12 -5.32 5.77 26.41
CA SER A 12 -5.02 6.82 27.39
C SER A 12 -4.02 6.35 28.44
N ASP A 13 -4.09 5.10 28.90
CA ASP A 13 -3.10 4.52 29.82
C ASP A 13 -1.72 4.47 29.16
N LEU A 14 -1.66 3.97 27.93
CA LEU A 14 -0.42 3.95 27.14
C LEU A 14 0.14 5.37 26.97
N SER A 15 -0.68 6.34 26.57
CA SER A 15 -0.26 7.72 26.33
C SER A 15 0.29 8.38 27.59
N ARG A 16 -0.43 8.26 28.71
CA ARG A 16 -0.08 8.86 30.00
C ARG A 16 1.14 8.21 30.61
N GLU A 17 1.23 6.88 30.61
CA GLU A 17 2.34 6.18 31.25
C GLU A 17 3.63 6.22 30.43
N ALA A 18 3.56 6.08 29.11
CA ALA A 18 4.74 6.15 28.25
C ALA A 18 5.09 7.59 27.82
N GLY A 19 4.30 8.59 28.25
CA GLY A 19 4.55 10.00 27.94
C GLY A 19 4.47 10.32 26.44
N LEU A 20 3.59 9.63 25.71
CA LEU A 20 3.49 9.77 24.25
C LEU A 20 2.72 11.04 23.86
N THR A 21 3.15 11.64 22.78
CA THR A 21 2.44 12.74 22.11
C THR A 21 1.31 12.20 21.24
N VAL A 22 0.34 13.07 20.90
CA VAL A 22 -0.73 12.78 19.93
C VAL A 22 -0.19 12.18 18.65
N ARG A 23 0.86 12.80 18.08
CA ARG A 23 1.48 12.31 16.86
C ARG A 23 2.02 10.90 17.02
N GLN A 24 2.66 10.56 18.14
CA GLN A 24 3.22 9.23 18.39
C GLN A 24 2.12 8.18 18.55
N VAL A 25 1.06 8.49 19.30
CA VAL A 25 -0.09 7.58 19.45
C VAL A 25 -0.80 7.36 18.11
N GLU A 26 -0.94 8.40 17.29
CA GLU A 26 -1.47 8.28 15.93
C GLU A 26 -0.60 7.40 15.03
N GLN A 27 0.74 7.48 15.13
CA GLN A 27 1.62 6.59 14.36
C GLN A 27 1.46 5.13 14.80
N LEU A 28 1.38 4.87 16.11
CA LEU A 28 1.13 3.52 16.64
C LEU A 28 -0.23 2.98 16.18
N ALA A 29 -1.26 3.82 16.22
CA ALA A 29 -2.58 3.47 15.71
C ALA A 29 -2.54 3.14 14.21
N ARG A 30 -1.87 3.96 13.39
CA ARG A 30 -1.71 3.72 11.95
C ARG A 30 -0.96 2.42 11.66
N ALA A 31 0.04 2.09 12.47
CA ALA A 31 0.82 0.86 12.36
C ALA A 31 0.13 -0.40 12.94
N GLY A 32 -1.06 -0.28 13.51
CA GLY A 32 -1.78 -1.43 14.10
C GLY A 32 -1.30 -1.88 15.47
N ALA A 33 -0.35 -1.17 16.06
CA ALA A 33 0.24 -1.54 17.35
C ALA A 33 -0.75 -1.47 18.53
N LEU A 34 -1.95 -0.92 18.32
CA LEU A 34 -2.99 -0.73 19.34
C LEU A 34 -4.13 -1.75 19.25
N GLU A 35 -4.10 -2.68 18.29
CA GLU A 35 -5.15 -3.70 18.11
C GLU A 35 -5.31 -4.61 19.33
N SER A 36 -4.22 -4.84 20.08
CA SER A 36 -4.26 -5.59 21.34
C SER A 36 -5.09 -4.92 22.45
N LEU A 37 -5.52 -3.68 22.27
CA LEU A 37 -6.41 -2.95 23.18
C LEU A 37 -7.90 -3.15 22.83
N GLY A 38 -8.21 -4.06 21.88
CA GLY A 38 -9.58 -4.38 21.49
C GLY A 38 -10.21 -3.37 20.52
N LEU A 39 -9.39 -2.52 19.89
CA LEU A 39 -9.83 -1.54 18.90
C LEU A 39 -9.40 -1.97 17.51
N ASP A 40 -10.30 -1.86 16.53
CA ASP A 40 -9.92 -1.97 15.14
C ASP A 40 -9.05 -0.76 14.70
N ARG A 41 -8.39 -0.89 13.56
CA ARG A 41 -7.44 0.12 13.07
C ARG A 41 -8.04 1.53 12.96
N ARG A 42 -9.29 1.66 12.51
CA ARG A 42 -9.95 2.97 12.34
C ARG A 42 -10.38 3.55 13.68
N GLN A 43 -10.91 2.70 14.55
CA GLN A 43 -11.23 3.03 15.93
C GLN A 43 -9.98 3.53 16.68
N ALA A 44 -8.85 2.84 16.53
CA ALA A 44 -7.59 3.23 17.15
C ALA A 44 -7.07 4.58 16.62
N VAL A 45 -7.12 4.83 15.31
CA VAL A 45 -6.70 6.13 14.74
C VAL A 45 -7.62 7.26 15.19
N TRP A 46 -8.93 7.02 15.23
CA TRP A 46 -9.90 8.01 15.75
C TRP A 46 -9.63 8.31 17.23
N ALA A 47 -9.46 7.26 18.03
CA ALA A 47 -9.22 7.38 19.46
C ALA A 47 -7.87 8.03 19.76
N ALA A 48 -6.84 7.82 18.94
CA ALA A 48 -5.52 8.43 19.10
C ALA A 48 -5.56 9.97 19.12
N GLY A 49 -6.40 10.58 18.27
CA GLY A 49 -6.52 12.04 18.19
C GLY A 49 -7.05 12.69 19.47
N VAL A 50 -7.81 11.95 20.27
CA VAL A 50 -8.48 12.47 21.48
C VAL A 50 -7.85 11.90 22.76
N ALA A 51 -7.47 10.61 22.80
CA ALA A 51 -6.84 9.96 23.96
C ALA A 51 -5.46 10.54 24.30
N ALA A 52 -4.73 11.05 23.31
CA ALA A 52 -3.43 11.65 23.54
C ALA A 52 -3.48 13.12 24.03
N THR A 53 -4.68 13.61 24.34
CA THR A 53 -4.84 14.85 25.13
C THR A 53 -4.62 14.59 26.64
N GLU A 54 -4.71 13.34 27.10
CA GLU A 54 -4.39 12.99 28.49
C GLU A 54 -2.87 12.97 28.72
N ARG A 55 -2.43 13.79 29.67
CA ARG A 55 -1.01 13.97 30.03
C ARG A 55 -0.68 13.38 31.40
N PRO A 56 0.60 13.09 31.68
CA PRO A 56 1.05 12.79 33.04
C PRO A 56 0.57 13.87 34.02
N GLY A 57 -0.19 13.47 35.05
CA GLY A 57 -0.79 14.37 36.05
C GLY A 57 -2.31 14.60 35.92
N MET A 58 -2.95 14.10 34.85
CA MET A 58 -4.42 14.11 34.74
C MET A 58 -5.07 12.88 35.40
N LEU A 59 -6.31 13.05 35.89
CA LEU A 59 -7.08 11.97 36.52
C LEU A 59 -7.47 10.90 35.47
N PRO A 60 -7.37 9.60 35.80
CA PRO A 60 -7.81 8.53 34.92
C PRO A 60 -9.28 8.70 34.50
N GLY A 61 -9.58 8.55 33.21
CA GLY A 61 -10.94 8.63 32.68
C GLY A 61 -11.48 10.05 32.51
N SER A 62 -10.63 11.08 32.63
CA SER A 62 -11.01 12.47 32.36
C SER A 62 -11.49 12.69 30.92
N SER A 63 -11.05 11.84 29.99
CA SER A 63 -11.50 11.80 28.62
C SER A 63 -12.39 10.56 28.42
N LEU A 64 -13.63 10.62 28.92
CA LEU A 64 -14.64 9.61 28.61
C LEU A 64 -14.94 9.68 27.11
N MET A 65 -14.61 8.62 26.39
CA MET A 65 -14.79 8.54 24.94
C MET A 65 -15.45 7.24 24.57
N GLN A 66 -16.60 7.35 23.91
CA GLN A 66 -17.13 6.25 23.13
C GLN A 66 -16.64 6.41 21.69
N VAL A 67 -15.82 5.47 21.24
CA VAL A 67 -15.43 5.40 19.84
C VAL A 67 -16.69 5.10 19.03
N PRO A 68 -17.04 5.90 18.02
CA PRO A 68 -18.21 5.63 17.20
C PRO A 68 -18.04 4.28 16.49
N ALA A 69 -19.16 3.63 16.15
CA ALA A 69 -19.14 2.47 15.28
C ALA A 69 -18.62 2.87 13.89
N LEU A 70 -17.36 2.59 13.63
CA LEU A 70 -16.73 2.81 12.34
C LEU A 70 -16.75 1.49 11.55
N PRO A 71 -16.96 1.52 10.22
CA PRO A 71 -16.83 0.31 9.42
C PRO A 71 -15.39 -0.21 9.53
N GLY A 72 -15.23 -1.52 9.71
CA GLY A 72 -13.91 -2.15 9.68
C GLY A 72 -13.17 -1.92 8.36
N MET A 73 -11.87 -2.21 8.36
CA MET A 73 -11.04 -2.18 7.15
C MET A 73 -11.05 -3.55 6.47
N SER A 74 -11.12 -3.59 5.14
CA SER A 74 -10.92 -4.85 4.40
C SER A 74 -9.47 -5.32 4.51
N ALA A 75 -9.19 -6.59 4.18
CA ALA A 75 -7.81 -7.11 4.14
C ALA A 75 -6.90 -6.26 3.25
N PHE A 76 -7.41 -5.80 2.11
CA PHE A 76 -6.69 -4.90 1.22
C PHE A 76 -6.41 -3.54 1.88
N GLU A 77 -7.40 -2.95 2.55
CA GLU A 77 -7.23 -1.67 3.23
C GLU A 77 -6.25 -1.76 4.41
N LEU A 78 -6.28 -2.85 5.17
CA LEU A 78 -5.32 -3.13 6.24
C LEU A 78 -3.91 -3.26 5.68
N THR A 79 -3.73 -4.06 4.63
CA THR A 79 -2.43 -4.27 3.99
C THR A 79 -1.88 -2.97 3.39
N ALA A 80 -2.73 -2.14 2.78
CA ALA A 80 -2.34 -0.81 2.30
C ALA A 80 -1.99 0.15 3.45
N ALA A 81 -2.67 0.04 4.60
CA ALA A 81 -2.35 0.82 5.79
C ALA A 81 -1.02 0.39 6.41
N ASP A 82 -0.73 -0.91 6.46
CA ASP A 82 0.53 -1.46 6.95
C ASP A 82 1.70 -1.03 6.06
N LEU A 83 1.53 -1.11 4.73
CA LEU A 83 2.52 -0.61 3.78
C LEU A 83 2.77 0.89 3.94
N ALA A 84 1.71 1.69 4.12
CA ALA A 84 1.84 3.13 4.31
C ALA A 84 2.45 3.52 5.67
N ALA A 85 2.22 2.73 6.71
CA ALA A 85 2.68 3.02 8.07
C ALA A 85 4.08 2.47 8.36
N THR A 86 4.39 1.27 7.86
CA THR A 86 5.59 0.51 8.24
C THR A 86 6.47 0.11 7.05
N GLY A 87 5.93 0.15 5.83
CA GLY A 87 6.62 -0.34 4.63
C GLY A 87 6.64 -1.86 4.48
N ILE A 88 6.03 -2.61 5.40
CA ILE A 88 5.94 -4.08 5.37
C ILE A 88 4.49 -4.54 5.57
N THR A 89 4.20 -5.78 5.18
CA THR A 89 2.86 -6.37 5.27
C THR A 89 2.91 -7.73 5.98
N PRO A 90 2.35 -7.86 7.20
CA PRO A 90 2.54 -9.04 8.05
C PRO A 90 1.80 -10.28 7.53
N ASP A 91 0.67 -10.10 6.84
CA ASP A 91 -0.23 -11.19 6.41
C ASP A 91 -0.05 -11.62 4.95
N GLY A 92 1.09 -11.25 4.34
CA GLY A 92 1.41 -11.57 2.94
C GLY A 92 1.59 -10.33 2.06
N HIS A 93 2.03 -10.53 0.82
CA HIS A 93 2.38 -9.43 -0.08
C HIS A 93 1.12 -8.71 -0.62
N PRO A 94 1.05 -7.37 -0.65
CA PRO A 94 -0.15 -6.61 -1.02
C PRO A 94 -0.65 -6.91 -2.42
N VAL A 95 0.26 -7.22 -3.34
CA VAL A 95 -0.06 -7.52 -4.74
C VAL A 95 -0.82 -8.85 -4.86
N ALA A 96 -0.60 -9.80 -3.94
CA ALA A 96 -1.31 -11.07 -3.94
C ALA A 96 -2.83 -10.87 -3.79
N LEU A 97 -3.26 -9.93 -2.95
CA LEU A 97 -4.67 -9.57 -2.77
C LEU A 97 -5.29 -8.94 -4.02
N LEU A 98 -4.46 -8.43 -4.93
CA LEU A 98 -4.88 -7.78 -6.16
C LEU A 98 -4.71 -8.67 -7.38
N ARG A 99 -4.22 -9.91 -7.24
CA ARG A 99 -3.84 -10.74 -8.38
C ARG A 99 -4.98 -10.97 -9.37
N GLU A 100 -6.17 -11.30 -8.89
CA GLU A 100 -7.37 -11.50 -9.72
C GLU A 100 -7.72 -10.24 -10.53
N ILE A 101 -7.60 -9.06 -9.90
CA ILE A 101 -7.86 -7.76 -10.55
C ILE A 101 -6.75 -7.46 -11.57
N LEU A 102 -5.50 -7.76 -11.24
CA LEU A 102 -4.32 -7.49 -12.06
C LEU A 102 -4.27 -8.35 -13.33
N GLU A 103 -4.67 -9.61 -13.25
CA GLU A 103 -4.80 -10.50 -14.42
C GLU A 103 -5.72 -9.89 -15.48
N ARG A 104 -6.79 -9.22 -15.03
CA ARG A 104 -7.78 -8.57 -15.88
C ARG A 104 -7.55 -7.07 -16.04
N TRP A 105 -6.45 -6.52 -15.52
CA TRP A 105 -6.20 -5.07 -15.51
C TRP A 105 -6.36 -4.42 -16.88
N HIS A 106 -5.86 -5.11 -17.90
CA HIS A 106 -5.91 -4.66 -19.29
C HIS A 106 -7.34 -4.58 -19.87
N GLU A 107 -8.30 -5.30 -19.30
CA GLU A 107 -9.72 -5.27 -19.67
C GLU A 107 -10.50 -4.20 -18.90
N LEU A 108 -9.97 -3.74 -17.77
CA LEU A 108 -10.67 -2.80 -16.89
C LEU A 108 -10.63 -1.36 -17.46
N PRO A 109 -11.70 -0.57 -17.25
CA PRO A 109 -11.71 0.84 -17.60
C PRO A 109 -10.75 1.63 -16.70
N ILE A 110 -10.11 2.64 -17.27
CA ILE A 110 -9.37 3.66 -16.53
C ILE A 110 -10.37 4.47 -15.74
N ARG A 111 -10.16 4.67 -14.43
CA ARG A 111 -11.14 5.33 -13.57
C ARG A 111 -10.83 6.80 -13.33
N THR A 112 -9.59 7.22 -13.61
CA THR A 112 -9.12 8.56 -13.30
C THR A 112 -8.38 9.23 -14.47
N GLY A 113 -8.36 10.56 -14.48
CA GLY A 113 -7.64 11.36 -15.47
C GLY A 113 -8.34 11.49 -16.83
N VAL A 114 -7.61 12.00 -17.82
CA VAL A 114 -8.13 12.39 -19.15
C VAL A 114 -8.69 11.20 -19.94
N ARG A 115 -8.27 9.98 -19.61
CA ARG A 115 -8.72 8.74 -20.26
C ARG A 115 -9.78 7.98 -19.46
N ALA A 116 -10.34 8.59 -18.42
CA ALA A 116 -11.37 7.95 -17.62
C ALA A 116 -12.53 7.42 -18.49
N GLY A 117 -12.98 6.21 -18.21
CA GLY A 117 -13.99 5.48 -18.98
C GLY A 117 -13.45 4.68 -20.16
N GLN A 118 -12.23 4.93 -20.63
CA GLN A 118 -11.62 4.12 -21.69
C GLN A 118 -11.08 2.80 -21.14
N VAL A 119 -11.29 1.69 -21.86
CA VAL A 119 -10.67 0.39 -21.56
C VAL A 119 -9.16 0.49 -21.80
N ARG A 120 -8.36 -0.01 -20.85
CA ARG A 120 -6.88 0.05 -20.93
C ARG A 120 -6.34 -0.63 -22.18
N GLY A 121 -6.89 -1.80 -22.51
CA GLY A 121 -6.48 -2.65 -23.62
C GLY A 121 -5.01 -3.05 -23.61
N GLY A 122 -4.64 -3.85 -24.61
CA GLY A 122 -3.24 -4.23 -24.86
C GLY A 122 -2.73 -5.29 -23.89
N ALA A 123 -1.51 -5.10 -23.38
CA ALA A 123 -0.76 -6.17 -22.75
C ALA A 123 -1.22 -6.58 -21.33
N PRO A 124 -1.21 -7.87 -20.98
CA PRO A 124 -1.55 -8.32 -19.63
C PRO A 124 -0.48 -7.91 -18.60
N VAL A 125 -0.85 -8.00 -17.32
CA VAL A 125 0.11 -7.90 -16.21
C VAL A 125 0.80 -9.24 -16.04
N ILE A 126 2.13 -9.25 -16.13
CA ILE A 126 2.97 -10.44 -15.97
C ILE A 126 3.58 -10.42 -14.58
N PRO A 127 3.43 -11.50 -13.77
CA PRO A 127 4.12 -11.62 -12.50
C PRO A 127 5.64 -11.70 -12.66
N ALA A 128 6.40 -11.25 -11.67
CA ALA A 128 7.86 -11.16 -11.75
C ALA A 128 8.55 -12.48 -12.17
N HIS A 129 8.16 -13.61 -11.58
CA HIS A 129 8.76 -14.92 -11.86
C HIS A 129 8.61 -15.39 -13.33
N ARG A 130 7.61 -14.89 -14.07
CA ARG A 130 7.36 -15.30 -15.47
C ARG A 130 8.02 -14.39 -16.49
N LEU A 131 8.73 -13.35 -16.07
CA LEU A 131 9.32 -12.41 -17.02
C LEU A 131 10.33 -13.04 -17.99
N LEU A 132 10.98 -14.13 -17.61
CA LEU A 132 11.89 -14.88 -18.49
C LEU A 132 11.16 -15.77 -19.51
N GLU A 133 9.88 -16.06 -19.30
CA GLU A 133 9.06 -16.90 -20.19
C GLU A 133 8.42 -16.09 -21.33
N VAL A 134 8.35 -14.76 -21.17
CA VAL A 134 7.79 -13.86 -22.18
C VAL A 134 8.78 -13.69 -23.34
N PRO A 135 8.35 -13.69 -24.61
CA PRO A 135 9.24 -13.38 -25.72
C PRO A 135 9.91 -12.01 -25.55
N ASP A 136 11.22 -11.93 -25.75
CA ASP A 136 11.98 -10.67 -25.68
C ASP A 136 11.39 -9.61 -26.61
N GLY A 137 11.40 -8.35 -26.18
CA GLY A 137 10.84 -7.23 -26.95
C GLY A 137 9.31 -7.13 -26.88
N THR A 138 8.64 -8.01 -26.15
CA THR A 138 7.18 -7.95 -25.98
C THR A 138 6.77 -6.79 -25.08
N ARG A 139 5.70 -6.09 -25.46
CA ARG A 139 5.06 -5.12 -24.57
C ARG A 139 4.26 -5.86 -23.50
N ILE A 140 4.54 -5.57 -22.24
CA ILE A 140 3.89 -6.15 -21.06
C ILE A 140 3.49 -5.07 -20.07
N ARG A 141 2.76 -5.48 -19.02
CA ARG A 141 2.65 -4.72 -17.78
C ARG A 141 3.30 -5.52 -16.64
N VAL A 142 3.88 -4.82 -15.68
CA VAL A 142 4.30 -5.37 -14.37
C VAL A 142 3.62 -4.55 -13.28
N ALA A 143 3.26 -5.18 -12.18
CA ALA A 143 2.59 -4.51 -11.08
C ALA A 143 3.26 -4.86 -9.76
N GLY A 144 3.43 -3.88 -8.89
CA GLY A 144 4.10 -4.14 -7.63
C GLY A 144 4.32 -2.94 -6.73
N VAL A 145 4.93 -3.22 -5.59
CA VAL A 145 5.42 -2.22 -4.63
C VAL A 145 6.78 -1.74 -5.10
N VAL A 146 6.96 -0.42 -5.20
CA VAL A 146 8.27 0.15 -5.56
C VAL A 146 9.20 0.07 -4.34
N THR A 147 10.21 -0.79 -4.40
CA THR A 147 11.17 -1.00 -3.31
C THR A 147 12.27 0.06 -3.30
N HIS A 148 12.72 0.49 -4.48
CA HIS A 148 13.75 1.52 -4.60
C HIS A 148 13.68 2.26 -5.93
N ARG A 149 14.28 3.46 -5.93
CA ARG A 149 14.46 4.31 -7.11
C ARG A 149 15.89 4.81 -7.14
N GLN A 150 16.67 4.40 -8.13
CA GLN A 150 18.07 4.78 -8.26
C GLN A 150 18.29 5.54 -9.56
N ARG A 151 19.01 6.67 -9.48
CA ARG A 151 19.41 7.45 -10.65
C ARG A 151 20.92 7.59 -10.68
N PRO A 152 21.65 6.57 -11.17
CA PRO A 152 23.10 6.62 -11.27
C PRO A 152 23.53 7.81 -12.14
N ALA A 153 24.58 8.53 -11.71
CA ALA A 153 25.09 9.70 -12.44
C ALA A 153 25.55 9.35 -13.88
N THR A 154 25.95 8.10 -14.10
CA THR A 154 26.49 7.58 -15.36
C THR A 154 25.42 7.12 -16.35
N ALA A 155 24.15 6.99 -15.94
CA ALA A 155 23.10 6.36 -16.74
C ALA A 155 22.32 7.33 -17.65
N GLY A 156 22.93 8.45 -18.05
CA GLY A 156 22.30 9.40 -18.99
C GLY A 156 20.94 9.94 -18.51
N GLY A 157 20.73 10.02 -17.20
CA GLY A 157 19.48 10.50 -16.61
C GLY A 157 18.36 9.46 -16.46
N VAL A 158 18.59 8.20 -16.83
CA VAL A 158 17.68 7.05 -16.59
C VAL A 158 17.53 6.78 -15.09
N VAL A 159 16.32 6.38 -14.69
CA VAL A 159 16.00 5.97 -13.32
C VAL A 159 15.64 4.48 -13.29
N PHE A 160 16.24 3.73 -12.38
CA PHE A 160 15.97 2.33 -12.14
C PHE A 160 15.00 2.17 -10.98
N PHE A 161 13.96 1.38 -11.20
CA PHE A 161 12.94 1.05 -10.22
C PHE A 161 13.07 -0.43 -9.91
N GLY A 162 13.13 -0.77 -8.62
CA GLY A 162 12.83 -2.13 -8.16
C GLY A 162 11.34 -2.23 -7.88
N LEU A 163 10.68 -3.18 -8.52
CA LEU A 163 9.26 -3.44 -8.35
C LEU A 163 9.07 -4.84 -7.79
N GLU A 164 8.41 -4.98 -6.65
CA GLU A 164 8.18 -6.28 -5.99
C GLU A 164 6.72 -6.70 -6.10
N ASP A 165 6.50 -7.96 -6.50
CA ASP A 165 5.24 -8.66 -6.32
C ASP A 165 5.45 -9.91 -5.44
N GLU A 166 4.38 -10.64 -5.16
CA GLU A 166 4.42 -11.84 -4.32
C GLU A 166 5.28 -12.98 -4.91
N THR A 167 5.72 -12.84 -6.16
CA THR A 167 6.51 -13.84 -6.89
C THR A 167 7.96 -13.43 -7.09
N GLY A 168 8.33 -12.18 -6.75
CA GLY A 168 9.70 -11.70 -6.76
C GLY A 168 9.86 -10.27 -7.25
N LEU A 169 11.09 -9.95 -7.67
CA LEU A 169 11.49 -8.61 -8.10
C LEU A 169 11.52 -8.49 -9.63
N ALA A 170 10.94 -7.41 -10.13
CA ALA A 170 11.06 -6.94 -11.50
C ALA A 170 11.89 -5.65 -11.54
N ASN A 171 12.91 -5.63 -12.40
CA ASN A 171 13.72 -4.44 -12.63
C ASN A 171 13.12 -3.59 -13.74
N VAL A 172 12.89 -2.32 -13.46
CA VAL A 172 12.24 -1.41 -14.41
C VAL A 172 13.15 -0.23 -14.71
N MET A 173 13.34 0.04 -16.00
CA MET A 173 14.10 1.18 -16.50
C MET A 173 13.15 2.29 -16.94
N VAL A 174 13.23 3.45 -16.30
CA VAL A 174 12.43 4.64 -16.61
C VAL A 174 13.32 5.64 -17.35
N THR A 175 13.03 5.84 -18.63
CA THR A 175 13.75 6.81 -19.47
C THR A 175 13.58 8.23 -18.95
N GLN A 176 14.56 9.11 -19.23
CA GLN A 176 14.47 10.52 -18.84
C GLN A 176 13.21 11.21 -19.39
N GLY A 177 12.79 10.87 -20.61
CA GLY A 177 11.57 11.39 -21.22
C GLY A 177 10.31 10.98 -20.46
N LEU A 178 10.20 9.71 -20.06
CA LEU A 178 9.08 9.23 -19.25
C LEU A 178 9.11 9.86 -17.85
N TRP A 179 10.28 9.90 -17.21
CA TRP A 179 10.46 10.52 -15.91
C TRP A 179 10.01 11.99 -15.90
N ASN A 180 10.38 12.76 -16.93
CA ASN A 180 9.97 14.17 -17.03
C ASN A 180 8.45 14.32 -17.22
N ARG A 181 7.82 13.42 -17.99
CA ARG A 181 6.36 13.46 -18.24
C ARG A 181 5.52 13.00 -17.04
N GLN A 182 5.97 11.99 -16.30
CA GLN A 182 5.22 11.36 -15.20
C GLN A 182 5.97 11.48 -13.87
N ARG A 183 6.67 12.60 -13.65
CA ARG A 183 7.54 12.80 -12.48
C ARG A 183 6.77 12.68 -11.17
N LYS A 184 5.54 13.21 -11.14
CA LYS A 184 4.71 13.21 -9.94
C LYS A 184 4.35 11.77 -9.56
N GLU A 185 3.82 11.02 -10.51
CA GLU A 185 3.44 9.62 -10.38
C GLU A 185 4.65 8.75 -10.03
N ALA A 186 5.77 8.98 -10.70
CA ALA A 186 7.01 8.26 -10.48
C ALA A 186 7.54 8.43 -9.04
N LEU A 187 7.37 9.61 -8.42
CA LEU A 187 7.86 9.91 -7.07
C LEU A 187 6.89 9.54 -5.95
N SER A 188 5.59 9.80 -6.11
CA SER A 188 4.64 9.73 -4.99
C SER A 188 4.08 8.34 -4.73
N THR A 189 4.27 7.41 -5.65
CA THR A 189 3.47 6.19 -5.70
C THR A 189 4.19 5.02 -5.07
N THR A 190 3.52 4.27 -4.20
CA THR A 190 4.12 3.09 -3.57
C THR A 190 3.73 1.83 -4.33
N LEU A 191 2.47 1.76 -4.80
CA LEU A 191 1.94 0.63 -5.56
C LEU A 191 1.59 1.05 -6.99
N VAL A 192 2.26 0.47 -7.97
CA VAL A 192 2.17 0.89 -9.39
C VAL A 192 1.87 -0.28 -10.32
N VAL A 193 1.20 0.02 -11.43
CA VAL A 193 1.27 -0.79 -12.66
C VAL A 193 2.15 -0.04 -13.66
N ILE A 194 3.14 -0.70 -14.22
CA ILE A 194 4.04 -0.14 -15.23
C ILE A 194 3.88 -0.91 -16.52
N ARG A 195 3.59 -0.20 -17.60
CA ARG A 195 3.62 -0.75 -18.96
C ARG A 195 4.98 -0.46 -19.58
N GLY A 196 5.53 -1.45 -20.27
CA GLY A 196 6.82 -1.32 -20.93
C GLY A 196 7.15 -2.49 -21.85
N ILE A 197 8.37 -2.48 -22.37
CA ILE A 197 8.93 -3.54 -23.19
C ILE A 197 9.84 -4.41 -22.32
N VAL A 198 9.64 -5.73 -22.33
CA VAL A 198 10.51 -6.67 -21.63
C VAL A 198 11.81 -6.90 -22.40
N HIS A 199 12.92 -6.96 -21.68
CA HIS A 199 14.23 -7.35 -22.18
C HIS A 199 14.78 -8.47 -21.28
N ASN A 200 14.92 -9.67 -21.83
CA ASN A 200 15.33 -10.87 -21.11
C ASN A 200 16.28 -11.78 -21.91
N ALA A 201 16.70 -11.39 -23.13
CA ALA A 201 17.62 -12.16 -23.96
C ALA A 201 18.95 -12.55 -23.27
N ALA A 202 19.40 -11.77 -22.28
CA ALA A 202 20.62 -12.02 -21.52
C ALA A 202 20.43 -12.90 -20.27
N GLY A 203 19.26 -13.53 -20.10
CA GLY A 203 18.94 -14.39 -18.95
C GLY A 203 18.54 -13.64 -17.68
N ALA A 204 18.56 -12.30 -17.69
CA ALA A 204 18.03 -11.43 -16.64
C ALA A 204 16.95 -10.53 -17.23
N ALA A 205 15.77 -10.54 -16.61
CA ALA A 205 14.65 -9.73 -17.08
C ALA A 205 14.72 -8.28 -16.58
N SER A 206 14.45 -7.35 -17.48
CA SER A 206 14.18 -5.95 -17.17
C SER A 206 13.05 -5.41 -18.05
N VAL A 207 12.40 -4.34 -17.63
CA VAL A 207 11.31 -3.71 -18.37
C VAL A 207 11.63 -2.25 -18.64
N THR A 208 11.72 -1.86 -19.91
CA THR A 208 11.81 -0.45 -20.29
C THR A 208 10.43 0.18 -20.27
N ALA A 209 10.17 1.02 -19.28
CA ALA A 209 8.87 1.63 -19.05
C ALA A 209 8.53 2.67 -20.13
N ASP A 210 7.28 2.63 -20.59
CA ASP A 210 6.67 3.65 -21.45
C ASP A 210 5.45 4.33 -20.81
N HIS A 211 4.89 3.77 -19.73
CA HIS A 211 3.81 4.35 -18.95
C HIS A 211 3.80 3.85 -17.50
N ILE A 212 3.59 4.77 -16.55
CA ILE A 212 3.43 4.49 -15.12
C ILE A 212 2.00 4.83 -14.72
N GLU A 213 1.32 3.90 -14.08
CA GLU A 213 -0.04 4.02 -13.60
C GLU A 213 -0.09 3.80 -12.08
N PRO A 214 -0.35 4.85 -11.29
CA PRO A 214 -0.59 4.71 -9.86
C PRO A 214 -1.86 3.93 -9.56
N MET A 215 -1.79 2.97 -8.64
CA MET A 215 -2.94 2.15 -8.28
C MET A 215 -3.80 2.80 -7.19
N GLU A 216 -3.25 3.64 -6.33
CA GLU A 216 -3.95 4.22 -5.17
C GLU A 216 -5.23 4.99 -5.55
N PRO A 217 -5.26 5.81 -6.63
CA PRO A 217 -6.50 6.45 -7.09
C PRO A 217 -7.54 5.43 -7.59
N GLU A 218 -7.10 4.42 -8.34
CA GLU A 218 -7.94 3.34 -8.88
C GLU A 218 -8.55 2.51 -7.75
N LEU A 219 -7.76 2.22 -6.71
CA LEU A 219 -8.14 1.48 -5.51
C LEU A 219 -9.03 2.30 -4.56
N ARG A 220 -8.81 3.62 -4.46
CA ARG A 220 -9.72 4.52 -3.73
C ARG A 220 -11.07 4.65 -4.40
N ALA A 221 -11.09 4.81 -5.73
CA ALA A 221 -12.32 4.70 -6.51
C ALA A 221 -12.92 3.28 -6.39
N ALA A 222 -12.09 2.28 -6.11
CA ALA A 222 -12.51 0.91 -5.85
C ALA A 222 -12.99 0.67 -4.43
N LYS A 223 -13.12 1.69 -3.57
CA LYS A 223 -13.94 1.56 -2.36
C LYS A 223 -15.45 1.37 -2.67
N THR A 224 -15.82 1.33 -3.96
CA THR A 224 -17.08 0.78 -4.49
C THR A 224 -16.99 -0.71 -4.95
N PHE A 225 -15.81 -1.34 -4.97
CA PHE A 225 -15.62 -2.81 -5.03
C PHE A 225 -15.90 -3.41 -3.64
N GLY A 226 -17.12 -3.17 -3.15
CA GLY A 226 -17.56 -3.60 -1.84
C GLY A 226 -17.48 -5.12 -1.64
N ALA A 227 -17.53 -5.53 -0.38
CA ALA A 227 -18.09 -6.84 0.00
C ALA A 227 -17.40 -8.10 -0.55
N VAL A 228 -16.14 -8.03 -1.03
CA VAL A 228 -15.39 -9.26 -1.31
C VAL A 228 -14.84 -9.76 0.03
N HIS A 229 -15.55 -10.75 0.62
CA HIS A 229 -15.34 -11.41 1.92
C HIS A 229 -16.14 -10.92 3.15
N GLN A 230 -17.35 -10.39 3.00
CA GLN A 230 -18.40 -10.68 4.01
C GLN A 230 -19.13 -11.96 3.60
N LYS A 231 -18.50 -13.13 3.81
CA LYS A 231 -19.29 -14.33 4.04
C LYS A 231 -19.92 -14.15 5.42
N SER A 232 -21.24 -13.95 5.42
CA SER A 232 -22.08 -13.97 6.62
C SER A 232 -21.67 -15.15 7.48
N ARG A 233 -21.09 -14.89 8.67
CA ARG A 233 -21.11 -15.86 9.74
C ARG A 233 -22.47 -15.67 10.39
N ASP A 234 -23.45 -16.41 9.88
CA ASP A 234 -24.71 -16.59 10.56
C ASP A 234 -24.39 -17.19 11.93
N PHE A 235 -24.54 -16.40 12.97
CA PHE A 235 -24.57 -16.91 14.34
C PHE A 235 -26.03 -17.30 14.63
N ARG A 236 -26.23 -18.60 14.87
CA ARG A 236 -27.36 -19.11 15.66
C ARG A 236 -27.04 -18.94 17.14
#